data_AF-A0A3D0DGM6-F1
#
_entry.id   AF-A0A3D0DGM6-F1
#
_cell.length_a   1.000
_cell.length_b   1.000
_cell.length_c   1.000
_cell.angle_alpha   90.00
_cell.angle_beta   90.00
_cell.angle_gamma   90.00
#
_symmetry.space_group_name_H-M   'P 1'
#
loop_
_entity.id
_entity.type
_entity.pdbx_description
1 polymer ?
#
loop_
_entity_poly.entity_id
_entity_poly.type
_entity_poly.pdbx_seq_one_letter_code
_entity_poly.pdbx_strand_id
1 'polypeptide(L)'
;MTEMERHKAIPILFNYIGEYESGGKFESNEFINYFENVLAHLKTVRDQNNLDIVKGVDDTLLAEFDRVPFTSPKGNTDVRYFTAHLLATAFPIIIPMAGQFQQAYRFCSKLRQNKADIDFLELELTAFLLDRGLLKKNPDLRFFFVTKISEIQNLNHDPNILEESSYQNVDRLESIP
;
A
#
# COMPACT_ATOMS: atom_id res chain seq x y z
N MET A 1 6.87 -15.71 -11.22
CA MET A 1 5.79 -14.82 -11.68
C MET A 1 6.19 -14.23 -13.02
N THR A 2 5.40 -14.44 -14.07
CA THR A 2 5.64 -13.92 -15.42
C THR A 2 5.31 -12.43 -15.51
N GLU A 3 5.77 -11.74 -16.55
CA GLU A 3 5.46 -10.32 -16.79
C GLU A 3 3.95 -10.06 -16.93
N MET A 4 3.23 -11.00 -17.54
CA MET A 4 1.76 -10.97 -17.66
C MET A 4 1.05 -11.16 -16.31
N GLU A 5 1.66 -11.86 -15.34
CA GLU A 5 1.12 -12.00 -13.98
C GLU A 5 1.36 -10.75 -13.13
N ARG A 6 2.43 -9.99 -13.40
CA ARG A 6 2.74 -8.75 -12.67
C ARG A 6 1.68 -7.66 -12.83
N HIS A 7 1.10 -7.51 -14.03
CA HIS A 7 0.00 -6.57 -14.26
C HIS A 7 -1.30 -6.92 -13.50
N LYS A 8 -1.43 -8.15 -13.00
CA LYS A 8 -2.57 -8.58 -12.20
C LYS A 8 -2.36 -8.41 -10.70
N ALA A 9 -1.17 -8.00 -10.25
CA ALA A 9 -0.86 -7.89 -8.82
C ALA A 9 -1.84 -6.96 -8.09
N ILE A 10 -2.16 -5.79 -8.67
CA ILE A 10 -3.09 -4.82 -8.09
C ILE A 10 -4.52 -5.40 -8.02
N PRO A 11 -5.13 -5.90 -9.12
CA PRO A 11 -6.43 -6.56 -9.06
C PRO A 11 -6.50 -7.74 -8.10
N ILE A 12 -5.44 -8.57 -8.02
CA ILE A 12 -5.39 -9.72 -7.11
C ILE A 12 -5.47 -9.26 -5.65
N LEU A 13 -4.68 -8.26 -5.28
CA LEU A 13 -4.72 -7.68 -3.93
C LEU A 13 -6.11 -7.14 -3.58
N PHE A 14 -6.73 -6.36 -4.46
CA PHE A 14 -8.04 -5.75 -4.18
C PHE A 14 -9.21 -6.75 -4.23
N ASN A 15 -9.09 -7.82 -5.01
CA ASN A 15 -10.01 -8.96 -4.93
C ASN A 15 -9.88 -9.69 -3.59
N TYR A 16 -8.64 -9.97 -3.14
CA TYR A 16 -8.40 -10.59 -1.84
C TYR A 16 -9.00 -9.78 -0.69
N ILE A 17 -8.81 -8.46 -0.72
CA ILE A 17 -9.45 -7.54 0.21
C ILE A 17 -10.97 -7.69 0.10
N GLY A 18 -11.55 -7.59 -1.10
CA GLY A 18 -13.01 -7.70 -1.31
C GLY A 18 -13.64 -8.99 -0.77
N GLU A 19 -12.95 -10.13 -0.90
CA GLU A 19 -13.39 -11.41 -0.32
C GLU A 19 -13.48 -11.33 1.20
N TYR A 20 -12.48 -10.74 1.86
CA TYR A 20 -12.48 -10.52 3.30
C TYR A 20 -13.53 -9.53 3.78
N GLU A 21 -13.73 -8.43 3.06
CA GLU A 21 -14.74 -7.42 3.39
C GLU A 21 -16.16 -8.02 3.31
N SER A 22 -16.35 -9.01 2.44
CA SER A 22 -17.58 -9.77 2.24
C SER A 22 -17.79 -10.91 3.25
N GLY A 23 -16.89 -11.05 4.24
CA GLY A 23 -16.99 -12.09 5.28
C GLY A 23 -16.19 -13.36 4.98
N GLY A 24 -15.36 -13.35 3.95
CA GLY A 24 -14.40 -14.41 3.66
C GLY A 24 -13.30 -14.54 4.73
N LYS A 25 -12.54 -15.63 4.64
CA LYS A 25 -11.34 -15.83 5.46
C LYS A 25 -10.26 -14.81 5.07
N PHE A 26 -9.40 -14.50 6.03
CA PHE A 26 -8.28 -13.60 5.80
C PHE A 26 -7.04 -14.13 6.52
N GLU A 27 -6.02 -14.35 5.72
CA GLU A 27 -4.71 -14.84 6.11
C GLU A 27 -3.72 -13.68 5.96
N SER A 28 -3.24 -13.15 7.09
CA SER A 28 -2.36 -11.98 7.10
C SER A 28 -1.15 -12.14 6.19
N ASN A 29 -0.51 -13.31 6.19
CA ASN A 29 0.66 -13.59 5.36
C ASN A 29 0.35 -13.55 3.86
N GLU A 30 -0.85 -13.98 3.46
CA GLU A 30 -1.26 -13.95 2.06
C GLU A 30 -1.53 -12.50 1.61
N PHE A 31 -2.22 -11.71 2.43
CA PHE A 31 -2.37 -10.27 2.20
C PHE A 31 -1.01 -9.57 2.05
N ILE A 32 -0.10 -9.82 2.99
CA ILE A 32 1.26 -9.24 2.98
C ILE A 32 1.96 -9.61 1.67
N ASN A 33 1.92 -10.88 1.27
CA ASN A 33 2.51 -11.32 0.01
C ASN A 33 1.91 -10.60 -1.21
N TYR A 34 0.58 -10.43 -1.27
CA TYR A 34 -0.05 -9.68 -2.36
C TYR A 34 0.35 -8.20 -2.36
N PHE A 35 0.45 -7.58 -1.20
CA PHE A 35 0.89 -6.19 -1.07
C PHE A 35 2.35 -6.01 -1.53
N GLU A 36 3.25 -6.87 -1.07
CA GLU A 36 4.66 -6.84 -1.49
C GLU A 36 4.82 -7.08 -3.00
N ASN A 37 4.01 -7.98 -3.58
CA ASN A 37 3.99 -8.20 -5.02
C ASN A 37 3.57 -6.94 -5.80
N VAL A 38 2.64 -6.14 -5.26
CA VAL A 38 2.31 -4.84 -5.84
C VAL A 38 3.50 -3.89 -5.77
N LEU A 39 4.17 -3.76 -4.62
CA LEU A 39 5.36 -2.90 -4.51
C LEU A 39 6.48 -3.32 -5.45
N ALA A 40 6.75 -4.63 -5.56
CA ALA A 40 7.72 -5.17 -6.50
C ALA A 40 7.33 -4.90 -7.97
N HIS A 41 6.04 -4.94 -8.29
CA HIS A 41 5.55 -4.54 -9.60
C HIS A 41 5.83 -3.06 -9.87
N LEU A 42 5.57 -2.16 -8.92
CA LEU A 42 5.88 -0.73 -9.08
C LEU A 42 7.38 -0.48 -9.32
N LYS A 43 8.26 -1.18 -8.59
CA LYS A 43 9.72 -1.13 -8.82
C LYS A 43 10.08 -1.61 -10.24
N THR A 44 9.47 -2.70 -10.70
CA THR A 44 9.68 -3.21 -12.07
C THR A 44 9.26 -2.17 -13.11
N VAL A 45 8.11 -1.52 -12.91
CA VAL A 45 7.59 -0.48 -13.82
C VAL A 45 8.49 0.76 -13.83
N ARG A 46 9.01 1.17 -12.66
CA ARG A 46 10.04 2.21 -12.57
C ARG A 46 11.24 1.87 -13.46
N ASP A 47 11.76 0.65 -13.34
CA ASP A 47 12.97 0.22 -14.06
C ASP A 47 12.74 0.11 -15.58
N GLN A 48 11.51 -0.13 -16.03
CA GLN A 48 11.13 -0.13 -17.44
C GLN A 48 11.09 1.28 -18.05
N ASN A 49 10.93 2.32 -17.23
CA ASN A 49 10.91 3.73 -17.64
C ASN A 49 9.97 4.02 -18.85
N ASN A 50 8.82 3.33 -18.89
CA ASN A 50 7.87 3.40 -20.00
C ASN A 50 6.57 4.10 -19.55
N LEU A 51 6.28 5.26 -20.14
CA LEU A 51 5.14 6.10 -19.76
C LEU A 51 3.78 5.43 -19.95
N ASP A 52 3.60 4.60 -20.98
CA ASP A 52 2.33 3.92 -21.23
C ASP A 52 2.05 2.88 -20.13
N ILE A 53 3.10 2.22 -19.64
CA ILE A 53 3.00 1.26 -18.53
C ILE A 53 2.70 2.01 -17.22
N VAL A 54 3.40 3.13 -16.95
CA VAL A 54 3.14 3.96 -15.76
C VAL A 54 1.68 4.43 -15.75
N LYS A 55 1.18 4.93 -16.89
CA LYS A 55 -0.22 5.35 -17.03
C LYS A 55 -1.18 4.19 -16.77
N GLY A 56 -0.92 3.02 -17.36
CA GLY A 56 -1.74 1.83 -17.14
C GLY A 56 -1.83 1.41 -15.67
N VAL A 57 -0.75 1.59 -14.90
CA VAL A 57 -0.76 1.35 -13.45
C VAL A 57 -1.59 2.39 -12.70
N ASP A 58 -1.44 3.68 -13.00
CA ASP A 58 -2.26 4.75 -12.37
C ASP A 58 -3.75 4.52 -12.65
N ASP A 59 -4.11 4.19 -13.90
CA ASP A 59 -5.48 3.88 -14.30
C ASP A 59 -6.02 2.63 -13.58
N THR A 60 -5.19 1.61 -13.37
CA THR A 60 -5.57 0.38 -12.65
C THR A 60 -5.77 0.64 -11.16
N LEU A 61 -4.86 1.40 -10.52
CA LEU A 61 -5.02 1.81 -9.12
C LEU A 61 -6.31 2.61 -8.94
N LEU A 62 -6.55 3.60 -9.81
CA LEU A 62 -7.76 4.41 -9.78
C LEU A 62 -9.02 3.54 -9.89
N ALA A 63 -9.04 2.60 -10.83
CA ALA A 63 -10.18 1.71 -11.01
C ALA A 63 -10.47 0.85 -9.76
N GLU A 64 -9.43 0.34 -9.10
CA GLU A 64 -9.60 -0.42 -7.85
C GLU A 64 -10.00 0.45 -6.66
N PHE A 65 -9.52 1.71 -6.63
CA PHE A 65 -9.87 2.68 -5.59
C PHE A 65 -11.30 3.22 -5.76
N ASP A 66 -11.81 3.33 -6.98
CA ASP A 66 -13.16 3.82 -7.23
C ASP A 66 -14.22 2.71 -7.19
N ARG A 67 -13.82 1.43 -7.28
CA ARG A 67 -14.74 0.28 -7.36
C ARG A 67 -15.69 0.16 -6.14
N VAL A 68 -15.19 0.42 -4.94
CA VAL A 68 -15.95 0.28 -3.69
C VAL A 68 -15.71 1.52 -2.83
N PRO A 69 -16.76 2.19 -2.31
CA PRO A 69 -16.57 3.36 -1.46
C PRO A 69 -15.83 3.01 -0.15
N PHE A 70 -14.72 3.72 0.13
CA PHE A 70 -13.98 3.64 1.41
C PHE A 70 -13.66 5.03 1.97
N THR A 71 -14.66 5.84 2.28
CA THR A 71 -14.41 7.23 2.71
C THR A 71 -13.83 7.37 4.14
N SER A 72 -13.81 6.29 4.93
CA SER A 72 -13.23 6.27 6.28
C SER A 72 -12.83 4.84 6.66
N PRO A 73 -11.85 4.63 7.56
CA PRO A 73 -11.52 3.31 8.05
C PRO A 73 -12.56 2.87 9.08
N LYS A 74 -13.78 2.55 8.64
CA LYS A 74 -14.85 2.07 9.53
C LYS A 74 -15.48 0.80 8.99
N GLY A 75 -15.85 -0.07 9.92
CA GLY A 75 -16.50 -1.33 9.61
C GLY A 75 -15.58 -2.24 8.80
N ASN A 76 -16.13 -2.87 7.77
CA ASN A 76 -15.40 -3.88 7.01
C ASN A 76 -14.45 -3.31 5.96
N THR A 77 -14.33 -1.98 5.80
CA THR A 77 -13.53 -1.36 4.72
C THR A 77 -12.18 -0.80 5.16
N ASP A 78 -11.79 -1.06 6.40
CA ASP A 78 -10.54 -0.58 6.99
C ASP A 78 -9.32 -1.05 6.20
N VAL A 79 -9.18 -2.35 5.91
CA VAL A 79 -8.04 -2.91 5.15
C VAL A 79 -7.92 -2.23 3.78
N ARG A 80 -9.04 -2.01 3.08
CA ARG A 80 -9.06 -1.29 1.80
C ARG A 80 -8.62 0.16 1.96
N TYR A 81 -9.13 0.85 2.97
CA TYR A 81 -8.77 2.23 3.27
C TYR A 81 -7.26 2.38 3.45
N PHE A 82 -6.66 1.59 4.34
CA PHE A 82 -5.22 1.62 4.57
C PHE A 82 -4.43 1.26 3.32
N THR A 83 -4.81 0.18 2.64
CA THR A 83 -4.11 -0.30 1.43
C THR A 83 -4.12 0.75 0.32
N ALA A 84 -5.29 1.29 0.00
CA ALA A 84 -5.43 2.27 -1.08
C ALA A 84 -4.63 3.53 -0.78
N HIS A 85 -4.71 4.06 0.45
CA HIS A 85 -3.98 5.26 0.82
C HIS A 85 -2.46 5.09 0.83
N LEU A 86 -1.95 3.93 1.26
CA LEU A 86 -0.52 3.65 1.22
C LEU A 86 -0.02 3.48 -0.21
N LEU A 87 -0.72 2.70 -1.05
CA LEU A 87 -0.34 2.53 -2.45
C LEU A 87 -0.42 3.84 -3.24
N ALA A 88 -1.45 4.65 -2.98
CA ALA A 88 -1.61 5.97 -3.57
C ALA A 88 -0.41 6.89 -3.28
N THR A 89 0.08 6.91 -2.02
CA THR A 89 1.25 7.72 -1.64
C THR A 89 2.56 7.11 -2.11
N ALA A 90 2.70 5.79 -2.06
CA ALA A 90 3.91 5.10 -2.50
C ALA A 90 4.15 5.21 -4.01
N PHE A 91 3.09 5.20 -4.82
CA PHE A 91 3.18 5.24 -6.28
C PHE A 91 4.04 6.40 -6.83
N PRO A 92 3.76 7.68 -6.50
CA PRO A 92 4.59 8.81 -6.95
C PRO A 92 5.99 8.86 -6.33
N ILE A 93 6.22 8.19 -5.20
CA ILE A 93 7.54 8.10 -4.55
C ILE A 93 8.41 7.05 -5.28
N ILE A 94 7.84 5.89 -5.59
CA ILE A 94 8.56 4.76 -6.22
C ILE A 94 8.80 5.03 -7.70
N ILE A 95 7.84 5.64 -8.40
CA ILE A 95 7.94 5.91 -9.84
C ILE A 95 7.97 7.43 -10.05
N PRO A 96 9.15 8.07 -10.22
CA PRO A 96 9.25 9.53 -10.33
C PRO A 96 8.44 10.12 -11.49
N MET A 97 8.35 9.41 -12.61
CA MET A 97 7.54 9.82 -13.77
C MET A 97 6.03 9.81 -13.50
N ALA A 98 5.58 9.15 -12.44
CA ALA A 98 4.18 9.18 -12.03
C ALA A 98 3.72 10.60 -11.63
N GLY A 99 4.62 11.58 -11.43
CA GLY A 99 4.23 13.00 -11.37
C GLY A 99 3.32 13.46 -12.51
N GLN A 100 3.42 12.82 -13.69
CA GLN A 100 2.58 13.06 -14.85
C GLN A 100 1.23 12.32 -14.78
N PHE A 101 1.15 11.24 -13.99
CA PHE A 101 0.01 10.33 -13.86
C PHE A 101 -0.29 10.09 -12.37
N GLN A 102 -1.14 10.94 -11.78
CA GLN A 102 -1.45 10.91 -10.34
C GLN A 102 -2.95 10.84 -10.07
N GLN A 103 -3.73 10.23 -10.95
CA GLN A 103 -5.18 10.21 -10.80
C GLN A 103 -5.59 9.43 -9.55
N ALA A 104 -4.96 8.26 -9.33
CA ALA A 104 -5.21 7.45 -8.14
C ALA A 104 -4.79 8.17 -6.85
N TYR A 105 -3.62 8.82 -6.87
CA TYR A 105 -3.17 9.66 -5.75
C TYR A 105 -4.14 10.80 -5.45
N ARG A 106 -4.57 11.56 -6.47
CA ARG A 106 -5.50 12.68 -6.32
C ARG A 106 -6.86 12.21 -5.83
N PHE A 107 -7.33 11.05 -6.28
CA PHE A 107 -8.56 10.43 -5.79
C PHE A 107 -8.46 10.19 -4.28
N CYS A 108 -7.44 9.45 -3.83
CA CYS A 108 -7.24 9.20 -2.41
C CYS A 108 -7.02 10.49 -1.61
N SER A 109 -6.17 11.39 -2.10
CA SER A 109 -5.86 12.66 -1.43
C SER A 109 -7.13 13.49 -1.17
N LYS A 110 -8.11 13.49 -2.09
CA LYS A 110 -9.41 14.18 -1.87
C LYS A 110 -10.18 13.63 -0.67
N LEU A 111 -10.06 12.34 -0.35
CA LEU A 111 -10.74 11.69 0.77
C LEU A 111 -10.08 11.96 2.14
N ARG A 112 -8.83 12.41 2.16
CA ARG A 112 -8.08 12.70 3.40
C ARG A 112 -8.52 14.01 4.04
N GLN A 113 -8.41 14.12 5.37
CA GLN A 113 -8.58 15.43 6.02
C GLN A 113 -7.32 16.27 5.80
N ASN A 114 -6.14 15.72 6.07
CA ASN A 114 -4.86 16.33 5.77
C ASN A 114 -4.36 15.94 4.37
N LYS A 115 -3.94 16.95 3.59
CA LYS A 115 -3.41 16.76 2.23
C LYS A 115 -1.89 16.56 2.22
N ALA A 116 -1.19 16.94 3.29
CA ALA A 116 0.23 16.66 3.44
C ALA A 116 0.42 15.17 3.73
N ASP A 117 1.18 14.48 2.88
CA ASP A 117 1.34 13.02 2.97
C ASP A 117 1.94 12.57 4.31
N ILE A 118 2.96 13.27 4.81
CA ILE A 118 3.61 12.94 6.08
C ILE A 118 2.62 13.04 7.23
N ASP A 119 1.99 14.21 7.38
CA ASP A 119 1.02 14.44 8.45
C ASP A 119 -0.17 13.47 8.38
N PHE A 120 -0.66 13.18 7.17
CA PHE A 120 -1.73 12.21 7.00
C PHE A 120 -1.31 10.81 7.46
N LEU A 121 -0.12 10.34 7.08
CA LEU A 121 0.38 9.03 7.48
C LEU A 121 0.64 8.96 9.00
N GLU A 122 1.26 10.00 9.57
CA GLU A 122 1.67 10.04 10.98
C GLU A 122 0.49 10.32 11.92
N LEU A 123 -0.29 11.36 11.64
CA LEU A 123 -1.27 11.88 12.58
C LEU A 123 -2.65 11.25 12.40
N GLU A 124 -3.02 10.85 11.18
CA GLU A 124 -4.31 10.22 10.90
C GLU A 124 -4.18 8.71 10.80
N LEU A 125 -3.40 8.20 9.84
CA LEU A 125 -3.35 6.78 9.53
C LEU A 125 -2.80 5.96 10.72
N THR A 126 -1.69 6.41 11.31
CA THR A 126 -1.13 5.73 12.50
C THR A 126 -2.08 5.78 13.70
N ALA A 127 -2.77 6.90 13.91
CA ALA A 127 -3.75 7.02 14.98
C ALA A 127 -4.90 6.00 14.82
N PHE A 128 -5.38 5.78 13.60
CA PHE A 128 -6.39 4.75 13.32
C PHE A 128 -5.89 3.33 13.63
N LEU A 129 -4.59 3.02 13.42
CA LEU A 129 -4.04 1.70 13.73
C LEU A 129 -4.01 1.39 15.25
N LEU A 130 -4.02 2.42 16.09
CA LEU A 130 -4.12 2.29 17.54
C LEU A 130 -5.55 2.01 18.02
N ASP A 131 -6.57 2.26 17.19
CA ASP A 131 -7.96 1.96 17.52
C ASP A 131 -8.18 0.43 17.56
N ARG A 132 -8.69 -0.07 18.70
CA ARG A 132 -8.99 -1.50 18.88
C ARG A 132 -10.15 -2.00 18.02
N GLY A 133 -11.00 -1.13 17.48
CA GLY A 133 -12.11 -1.47 16.60
C GLY A 133 -11.72 -1.79 15.15
N LEU A 134 -10.53 -1.37 14.72
CA LEU A 134 -10.11 -1.48 13.31
C LEU A 134 -9.27 -2.73 13.02
N LEU A 135 -9.19 -3.06 11.73
CA LEU A 135 -8.55 -4.22 11.14
C LEU A 135 -9.06 -5.54 11.72
N LYS A 136 -10.36 -5.59 12.08
CA LYS A 136 -11.03 -6.68 12.82
C LYS A 136 -10.20 -7.26 13.98
N LYS A 137 -9.43 -6.43 14.70
CA LYS A 137 -8.52 -6.85 15.77
C LYS A 137 -7.38 -7.79 15.32
N ASN A 138 -6.97 -7.72 14.06
CA ASN A 138 -5.82 -8.46 13.53
C ASN A 138 -4.52 -7.69 13.87
N PRO A 139 -3.72 -8.15 14.86
CA PRO A 139 -2.51 -7.45 15.28
C PRO A 139 -1.42 -7.47 14.20
N ASP A 140 -1.34 -8.53 13.40
CA ASP A 140 -0.32 -8.67 12.34
C ASP A 140 -0.53 -7.61 11.26
N LEU A 141 -1.77 -7.35 10.87
CA LEU A 141 -2.08 -6.27 9.93
C LEU A 141 -1.77 -4.89 10.49
N ARG A 142 -2.03 -4.66 11.79
CA ARG A 142 -1.67 -3.39 12.42
C ARG A 142 -0.16 -3.19 12.35
N PHE A 143 0.60 -4.20 12.77
CA PHE A 143 2.05 -4.15 12.75
C PHE A 143 2.58 -3.94 11.33
N PHE A 144 2.02 -4.67 10.36
CA PHE A 144 2.34 -4.50 8.96
C PHE A 144 2.10 -3.07 8.47
N PHE A 145 0.89 -2.52 8.68
CA PHE A 145 0.58 -1.16 8.21
C PHE A 145 1.40 -0.09 8.92
N VAL A 146 1.68 -0.23 10.22
CA VAL A 146 2.60 0.69 10.94
C VAL A 146 3.98 0.63 10.28
N THR A 147 4.49 -0.57 10.00
CA THR A 147 5.79 -0.74 9.34
C THR A 147 5.80 -0.09 7.95
N LYS A 148 4.74 -0.28 7.16
CA LYS A 148 4.62 0.33 5.82
C LYS A 148 4.46 1.83 5.83
N ILE A 149 3.79 2.40 6.83
CA ILE A 149 3.77 3.85 7.02
C ILE A 149 5.20 4.37 7.20
N SER A 150 5.96 3.76 8.12
CA SER A 150 7.36 4.17 8.38
C SER A 150 8.25 4.01 7.15
N GLU A 151 8.13 2.92 6.41
CA GLU A 151 8.88 2.71 5.16
C GLU A 151 8.57 3.80 4.12
N ILE A 152 7.29 4.11 3.89
CA ILE A 152 6.88 5.12 2.92
C ILE A 152 7.33 6.53 3.33
N GLN A 153 7.25 6.85 4.63
CA GLN A 153 7.75 8.13 5.15
C GLN A 153 9.25 8.26 4.92
N ASN A 154 10.02 7.21 5.21
CA ASN A 154 11.46 7.18 4.95
C ASN A 154 11.78 7.37 3.46
N LEU A 155 11.01 6.75 2.56
CA LEU A 155 11.20 6.91 1.11
C LEU A 155 10.88 8.31 0.61
N ASN A 156 9.91 8.97 1.25
CA ASN A 156 9.58 10.36 0.94
C ASN A 156 10.71 11.33 1.35
N HIS A 157 11.55 10.93 2.32
CA HIS A 157 12.73 11.67 2.75
C HIS A 157 14.02 11.25 2.03
N ASP A 158 14.12 10.00 1.58
CA ASP A 158 15.26 9.44 0.85
C ASP A 158 14.81 8.35 -0.16
N PRO A 159 14.85 8.60 -1.47
CA PRO A 159 14.37 7.66 -2.48
C PRO A 159 15.21 6.37 -2.60
N ASN A 160 16.35 6.24 -1.90
CA ASN A 160 17.26 5.09 -2.02
C ASN A 160 17.01 3.94 -1.02
N ILE A 161 16.09 4.10 -0.06
CA ILE A 161 15.94 3.17 1.08
C ILE A 161 15.40 1.76 0.69
N LEU A 162 14.77 1.62 -0.48
CA LEU A 162 14.17 0.36 -0.92
C LEU A 162 15.17 -0.70 -1.43
N GLU A 163 16.47 -0.41 -1.44
CA GLU A 163 17.52 -1.40 -1.73
C GLU A 163 17.91 -2.25 -0.51
N GLU A 164 17.59 -1.82 0.72
CA GLU A 164 18.05 -2.51 1.95
C GLU A 164 16.95 -3.21 2.75
N SER A 165 15.67 -2.88 2.53
CA SER A 165 14.56 -3.45 3.31
C SER A 165 14.05 -4.78 2.72
N SER A 166 14.91 -5.80 2.68
CA SER A 166 14.44 -7.18 2.65
C SER A 166 14.25 -7.65 4.10
N TYR A 167 13.16 -8.35 4.38
CA TYR A 167 12.84 -8.97 5.68
C TYR A 167 13.87 -10.05 6.14
N GLN A 168 15.09 -10.05 5.60
CA GLN A 168 16.17 -10.98 5.95
C GLN A 168 16.96 -10.59 7.22
N ASN A 169 16.64 -9.47 7.88
CA ASN A 169 17.36 -9.04 9.09
C ASN A 169 16.68 -9.36 10.42
N VAL A 170 15.59 -10.14 10.43
CA VAL A 170 14.94 -10.56 11.68
C VAL A 170 15.78 -11.63 12.42
N ASP A 171 16.72 -12.30 11.74
CA ASP A 171 17.58 -13.32 12.36
C ASP A 171 18.78 -12.76 13.15
N ARG A 172 18.95 -11.44 13.26
CA ARG A 172 20.12 -10.85 13.96
C ARG A 172 19.88 -10.41 15.40
N LEU A 173 18.69 -10.64 15.96
CA LEU A 173 18.41 -10.32 17.37
C LEU A 173 18.64 -11.49 18.35
N GLU A 174 18.97 -12.69 17.88
CA GLU A 174 19.32 -13.84 18.75
C GLU A 174 20.83 -14.02 18.99
N SER A 175 21.66 -13.03 18.66
CA SER A 175 23.10 -13.09 18.94
C SER A 175 23.61 -11.79 19.54
N ILE A 176 23.11 -11.47 20.74
CA ILE A 176 23.84 -10.61 21.67
C ILE A 176 24.33 -11.53 22.80
N PRO A 177 25.65 -11.68 23.01
CA PRO A 177 26.22 -12.47 24.10
C PRO A 177 25.94 -11.88 25.48
#